data_AF-A0A8X6P550-F1
#
_entry.id   AF-A0A8X6P550-F1
#
_cell.length_a   1.000
_cell.length_b   1.000
_cell.length_c   1.000
_cell.angle_alpha   90.00
_cell.angle_beta   90.00
_cell.angle_gamma   90.00
#
_symmetry.space_group_name_H-M   'P 1'
#
loop_
_entity.id
_entity.type
_entity.pdbx_description
1 polymer ?
#
loop_
_entity_poly.entity_id
_entity_poly.type
_entity_poly.pdbx_seq_one_letter_code
_entity_poly.pdbx_strand_id
1 'polypeptide(L)'
;MLKELSIRGHVVRSVTDGGTLNDHDNVSKVLQNFIDKGGSLNLSDTSYYGMLIENFDCDKTIYKTSEATFSNKLFYEIVDNDKIGTKVVQEMNLQQLSCETTFLLINIFMYKKIS
;
A
#
# COMPACT_ATOMS: atom_id res chain seq x y z
N MET A 1 -10.75 -13.05 9.79
CA MET A 1 -9.59 -12.16 10.02
C MET A 1 -8.25 -12.74 9.58
N LEU A 2 -7.47 -13.50 10.37
CA LEU A 2 -6.11 -13.94 9.97
C LEU A 2 -6.08 -14.81 8.68
N LYS A 3 -7.07 -15.68 8.48
CA LYS A 3 -7.21 -16.48 7.26
C LYS A 3 -7.57 -15.63 6.02
N GLU A 4 -8.37 -14.59 6.17
CA GLU A 4 -8.75 -13.72 5.04
C GLU A 4 -7.58 -12.83 4.62
N LEU A 5 -6.80 -12.32 5.57
CA LEU A 5 -5.56 -11.57 5.31
C LEU A 5 -4.54 -12.45 4.57
N SER A 6 -4.39 -13.71 4.98
CA SER A 6 -3.52 -14.68 4.29
C SER A 6 -4.00 -15.01 2.87
N ILE A 7 -5.31 -15.21 2.67
CA ILE A 7 -5.88 -15.47 1.34
C ILE A 7 -5.71 -14.24 0.43
N ARG A 8 -5.93 -13.03 0.96
CA ARG A 8 -5.72 -11.77 0.22
C ARG A 8 -4.26 -11.60 -0.18
N GLY A 9 -3.31 -11.82 0.74
CA GLY A 9 -1.87 -11.80 0.42
C GLY A 9 -1.44 -12.82 -0.63
N HIS A 10 -2.03 -14.04 -0.62
CA HIS A 10 -1.78 -15.05 -1.65
C HIS A 10 -2.30 -14.64 -3.04
N VAL A 11 -3.47 -14.00 -3.11
CA VAL A 11 -4.03 -13.49 -4.37
C VAL A 11 -3.13 -12.39 -4.94
N VAL A 12 -2.71 -11.44 -4.11
CA VAL A 12 -1.79 -10.36 -4.50
C VAL A 12 -0.49 -10.93 -5.07
N ARG A 13 0.13 -11.89 -4.38
CA ARG A 13 1.41 -12.49 -4.82
C ARG A 13 1.31 -13.25 -6.15
N SER A 14 0.11 -13.66 -6.57
CA SER A 14 -0.10 -14.43 -7.82
C SER A 14 -0.30 -13.55 -9.07
N VAL A 15 -0.62 -12.27 -8.88
CA VAL A 15 -0.93 -11.32 -9.98
C VAL A 15 0.05 -10.14 -10.05
N THR A 16 0.97 -10.05 -9.11
CA THR A 16 1.93 -8.94 -8.96
C THR A 16 3.31 -9.37 -9.45
N ASP A 17 4.02 -8.48 -10.14
CA ASP A 17 5.40 -8.74 -10.54
C ASP A 17 6.35 -8.76 -9.32
N GLY A 18 7.54 -9.36 -9.48
CA GLY A 18 8.50 -9.53 -8.40
C GLY A 18 9.11 -8.22 -7.87
N GLY A 19 9.11 -7.15 -8.67
CA GLY A 19 9.62 -5.83 -8.26
C GLY A 19 8.64 -5.12 -7.33
N THR A 20 7.37 -5.08 -7.71
CA THR A 20 6.31 -4.49 -6.88
C THR A 20 6.16 -5.18 -5.52
N LEU A 21 6.30 -6.52 -5.46
CA LEU A 21 6.29 -7.25 -4.20
C LEU A 21 7.50 -6.92 -3.31
N ASN A 22 8.67 -6.74 -3.91
CA ASN A 22 9.88 -6.34 -3.18
C ASN A 22 9.74 -4.93 -2.60
N ASP A 23 9.11 -4.02 -3.34
CA ASP A 23 8.83 -2.67 -2.88
C ASP A 23 7.85 -2.66 -1.69
N HIS A 24 6.79 -3.47 -1.75
CA HIS A 24 5.86 -3.65 -0.63
C HIS A 24 6.55 -4.23 0.63
N ASP A 25 7.41 -5.25 0.45
CA ASP A 25 8.19 -5.83 1.55
C ASP A 25 9.13 -4.78 2.17
N ASN A 26 9.74 -3.91 1.36
CA ASN A 26 10.58 -2.80 1.81
C ASN A 26 9.78 -1.75 2.60
N VAL A 27 8.60 -1.36 2.13
CA VAL A 27 7.69 -0.45 2.85
C VAL A 27 7.31 -1.05 4.20
N SER A 28 6.89 -2.32 4.22
CA SER A 28 6.53 -3.03 5.45
C SER A 28 7.67 -3.08 6.45
N LYS A 29 8.90 -3.33 5.99
CA LYS A 29 10.11 -3.30 6.83
C LYS A 29 10.38 -1.91 7.41
N VAL A 30 10.23 -0.85 6.62
CA VAL A 30 10.40 0.53 7.08
C VAL A 30 9.36 0.90 8.14
N LEU A 31 8.10 0.52 7.92
CA LEU A 31 7.02 0.73 8.90
C LEU A 31 7.29 -0.01 10.21
N GLN A 32 7.73 -1.27 10.13
CA GLN A 32 8.10 -2.04 11.32
C GLN A 32 9.25 -1.39 12.09
N ASN A 33 10.27 -0.88 11.38
CA ASN A 33 11.37 -0.15 12.01
C ASN A 33 10.89 1.11 12.76
N PHE A 34 9.85 1.79 12.28
CA PHE A 34 9.29 2.96 12.97
C PHE A 34 8.57 2.58 14.26
N ILE A 35 7.87 1.44 14.26
CA ILE A 35 7.22 0.87 15.45
C ILE A 35 8.29 0.46 16.46
N ASP A 36 9.28 -0.32 16.02
CA ASP A 36 10.33 -0.90 16.88
C ASP A 36 11.22 0.17 17.53
N LYS A 37 11.49 1.29 16.84
CA LYS A 37 12.28 2.42 17.37
C LYS A 37 11.51 3.33 18.35
N GLY A 38 10.36 2.88 18.86
CA GLY A 38 9.60 3.60 19.89
C GLY A 38 8.84 4.82 19.34
N GLY A 39 8.42 4.79 18.07
CA GLY A 39 7.49 5.77 17.55
C GLY A 39 8.09 7.15 17.28
N SER A 40 9.36 7.23 16.85
CA SER A 40 10.00 8.47 16.34
C SER A 40 9.08 9.26 15.38
N LEU A 41 8.15 8.57 14.71
CA LEU A 41 7.19 9.19 13.79
C LEU A 41 5.84 9.63 14.38
N ASN A 42 5.46 9.23 15.60
CA ASN A 42 4.04 9.17 16.01
C ASN A 42 3.15 8.54 14.91
N LEU A 43 3.71 7.58 14.16
CA LEU A 43 2.92 6.68 13.34
C LEU A 43 2.11 5.87 14.33
N SER A 44 0.86 6.28 14.53
CA SER A 44 -0.12 5.37 15.10
C SER A 44 -0.29 4.22 14.09
N ASP A 45 -0.56 3.01 14.59
CA ASP A 45 -0.89 1.84 13.76
C ASP A 45 -2.06 2.08 12.78
N THR A 46 -2.71 3.24 12.87
CA THR A 46 -3.86 3.69 12.11
C THR A 46 -3.57 4.54 10.87
N SER A 47 -2.31 4.83 10.50
CA SER A 47 -2.01 5.77 9.39
C SER A 47 -1.55 5.14 8.07
N TYR A 48 -1.37 3.81 8.03
CA TYR A 48 -1.05 3.03 6.83
C TYR A 48 -2.02 1.86 6.70
N TYR A 49 -2.54 1.63 5.49
CA TYR A 49 -3.66 0.71 5.27
C TYR A 49 -3.31 -0.45 4.31
N GLY A 50 -2.06 -0.55 3.86
CA GLY A 50 -1.64 -1.55 2.86
C GLY A 50 -2.02 -1.16 1.43
N MET A 51 -1.91 -2.11 0.50
CA MET A 51 -2.13 -1.83 -0.92
C MET A 51 -3.63 -1.71 -1.26
N LEU A 52 -3.95 -0.96 -2.31
CA LEU A 52 -5.31 -0.79 -2.79
C LEU A 52 -6.01 -2.13 -3.09
N ILE A 53 -5.29 -3.07 -3.71
CA ILE A 53 -5.78 -4.41 -4.05
C ILE A 53 -6.23 -5.22 -2.81
N GLU A 54 -5.65 -4.97 -1.63
CA GLU A 54 -6.01 -5.65 -0.39
C GLU A 54 -7.28 -5.08 0.25
N ASN A 55 -7.54 -3.81 -0.04
CA ASN A 55 -8.65 -3.00 0.48
C ASN A 55 -9.83 -2.89 -0.50
N PHE A 56 -9.69 -3.47 -1.68
CA PHE A 56 -10.72 -3.51 -2.72
C PHE A 56 -11.47 -4.84 -2.67
N ASP A 57 -12.80 -4.79 -2.74
CA ASP A 57 -13.66 -5.97 -2.83
C ASP A 57 -14.55 -5.87 -4.06
N CYS A 58 -14.47 -6.87 -4.94
CA CYS A 58 -15.29 -6.93 -6.15
C CYS A 58 -15.49 -8.38 -6.62
N ASP A 59 -16.50 -8.57 -7.47
CA ASP A 59 -16.73 -9.87 -8.12
C ASP A 59 -15.53 -10.28 -8.99
N LYS A 60 -15.19 -11.57 -9.03
CA LYS A 60 -14.05 -12.12 -9.78
C LYS A 60 -14.04 -11.74 -11.27
N THR A 61 -15.22 -11.56 -11.85
CA THR A 61 -15.38 -11.17 -13.26
C THR A 61 -14.98 -9.70 -13.45
N ILE A 62 -15.40 -8.84 -12.51
CA ILE A 62 -15.02 -7.44 -12.46
C ILE A 62 -13.53 -7.33 -12.16
N TYR A 63 -12.98 -8.18 -11.30
CA TYR A 63 -11.56 -8.20 -10.94
C TYR A 63 -10.66 -8.29 -12.18
N LYS A 64 -10.87 -9.30 -13.05
CA LYS A 64 -10.06 -9.49 -14.27
C LYS A 64 -10.14 -8.29 -15.23
N THR A 65 -11.33 -7.72 -15.40
CA THR A 65 -11.50 -6.54 -16.27
C THR A 65 -10.92 -5.28 -15.62
N SER A 66 -11.04 -5.16 -14.30
CA SER A 66 -10.53 -4.05 -13.51
C SER A 66 -9.01 -4.06 -13.43
N GLU A 67 -8.38 -5.22 -13.33
CA GLU A 67 -6.91 -5.39 -13.32
C GLU A 67 -6.30 -4.82 -14.61
N ALA A 68 -6.83 -5.17 -15.77
CA ALA A 68 -6.39 -4.63 -17.05
C ALA A 68 -6.63 -3.10 -17.18
N THR A 69 -7.62 -2.56 -16.47
CA THR A 69 -8.02 -1.15 -16.54
C THR A 69 -7.25 -0.28 -15.54
N PHE A 70 -7.03 -0.78 -14.32
CA PHE A 70 -6.31 -0.10 -13.25
C PHE A 70 -4.80 -0.30 -13.34
N SER A 71 -4.32 -1.31 -14.08
CA SER A 71 -2.90 -1.59 -14.29
C SER A 71 -2.15 -1.59 -12.95
N ASN A 72 -1.02 -0.89 -12.84
CA ASN A 72 -0.22 -0.79 -11.63
C ASN A 72 -0.88 -0.02 -10.47
N LYS A 73 -2.03 0.65 -10.67
CA LYS A 73 -2.68 1.46 -9.62
C LYS A 73 -3.26 0.64 -8.49
N LEU A 74 -3.52 -0.65 -8.73
CA LEU A 74 -3.97 -1.59 -7.68
C LEU A 74 -2.90 -1.81 -6.61
N PHE A 75 -1.63 -1.55 -6.93
CA PHE A 75 -0.50 -1.72 -6.01
C PHE A 75 -0.12 -0.42 -5.29
N TYR A 76 -0.96 0.61 -5.37
CA TYR A 76 -0.71 1.84 -4.63
C TYR A 76 -0.87 1.59 -3.13
N GLU A 77 0.10 2.10 -2.36
CA GLU A 77 0.13 2.00 -0.91
C GLU A 77 -0.75 3.08 -0.29
N ILE A 78 -1.77 2.68 0.48
CA ILE A 78 -2.73 3.62 1.04
C ILE A 78 -2.19 4.18 2.35
N VAL A 79 -2.11 5.51 2.44
CA VAL A 79 -1.73 6.24 3.65
C VAL A 79 -2.69 7.38 3.95
N ASP A 80 -2.74 7.77 5.22
CA ASP A 80 -3.67 8.77 5.71
C ASP A 80 -3.39 10.17 5.13
N ASN A 81 -2.11 10.54 5.02
CA ASN A 81 -1.68 11.84 4.48
C ASN A 81 -0.26 11.83 3.90
N ASP A 82 0.09 12.89 3.19
CA ASP A 82 1.37 13.11 2.50
C ASP A 82 2.58 13.05 3.43
N LYS A 83 2.44 13.45 4.70
CA LYS A 83 3.53 13.41 5.67
C LYS A 83 3.97 11.99 5.96
N ILE A 84 3.04 11.04 5.97
CA ILE A 84 3.33 9.62 6.17
C ILE A 84 4.10 9.08 4.97
N GLY A 85 3.56 9.24 3.76
CA GLY A 85 4.22 8.78 2.53
C GLY A 85 5.63 9.35 2.38
N THR A 86 5.80 10.65 2.63
CA THR A 86 7.11 11.33 2.54
C THR A 86 8.14 10.72 3.50
N LYS A 87 7.76 10.46 4.75
CA LYS A 87 8.70 9.91 5.74
C LYS A 87 9.07 8.46 5.46
N VAL A 88 8.13 7.67 4.95
CA VAL A 88 8.41 6.30 4.48
C VAL A 88 9.43 6.33 3.35
N VAL A 89 9.25 7.21 2.35
CA VAL A 89 10.22 7.42 1.26
C VAL A 89 11.58 7.87 1.78
N GLN A 90 11.63 8.79 2.75
CA GLN A 90 12.88 9.25 3.35
C GLN A 90 13.64 8.12 4.03
N GLU A 91 12.97 7.30 4.83
CA GLU A 91 13.62 6.18 5.52
C GLU A 91 14.04 5.06 4.55
N MET A 92 13.25 4.80 3.49
CA MET A 92 13.67 3.89 2.41
C MET A 92 14.95 4.37 1.74
N ASN A 93 15.04 5.66 1.41
CA ASN A 93 16.24 6.26 0.83
C ASN A 93 17.44 6.17 1.79
N LEU A 94 17.25 6.41 3.09
CA LEU A 94 18.30 6.26 4.11
C LEU A 94 18.83 4.83 4.20
N GLN A 95 17.96 3.84 4.01
CA GLN A 95 18.31 2.42 3.98
C GLN A 95 18.77 1.92 2.60
N GLN A 96 18.88 2.81 1.60
CA GLN A 96 19.23 2.49 0.21
C GLN A 96 18.32 1.43 -0.41
N LEU A 97 17.05 1.43 0.00
CA LEU A 97 16.02 0.58 -0.58
C LEU A 97 15.50 1.29 -1.84
N SER A 98 15.60 0.62 -2.99
CA SER A 98 14.90 1.07 -4.20
C SER A 98 13.40 0.95 -3.95
N CYS A 99 12.65 1.99 -4.31
CA CYS A 99 11.22 2.03 -4.17
C CYS A 99 10.62 2.78 -5.35
N GLU A 100 9.95 2.07 -6.25
CA GLU A 100 9.06 2.65 -7.27
C GLU A 100 7.60 2.72 -6.76
N THR A 101 7.37 2.44 -5.47
CA THR A 101 6.04 2.47 -4.88
C THR A 101 5.40 3.85 -4.98
N THR A 102 4.10 3.86 -5.24
CA THR A 102 3.27 5.07 -5.31
C THR A 102 2.28 5.05 -4.16
N PHE A 103 2.15 6.18 -3.45
CA PHE A 103 1.23 6.32 -2.33
C PHE A 103 -0.12 6.91 -2.77
N LEU A 104 -1.22 6.27 -2.36
CA LEU A 104 -2.56 6.84 -2.42
C LEU A 104 -2.85 7.55 -1.09
N LEU A 105 -3.14 8.85 -1.18
CA LEU A 105 -3.34 9.71 -0.02
C LEU A 105 -4.84 9.91 0.26
N ILE A 106 -5.32 9.45 1.42
CA ILE A 106 -6.75 9.56 1.79
C ILE A 106 -7.17 11.02 1.97
N ASN A 107 -6.34 11.84 2.61
CA ASN A 107 -6.67 13.24 2.94
C ASN A 107 -6.98 14.14 1.72
N ILE A 108 -6.53 13.78 0.53
CA ILE A 108 -6.76 14.53 -0.71
C ILE A 108 -7.71 13.80 -1.68
N PHE A 109 -8.33 12.70 -1.25
CA PHE A 109 -9.23 11.95 -2.10
C PHE A 109 -10.51 12.75 -2.36
N MET A 110 -10.58 13.39 -3.53
CA MET A 110 -11.71 14.17 -3.96
C MET A 110 -12.61 13.36 -4.87
N TYR A 111 -13.91 13.30 -4.55
CA TYR A 111 -14.92 12.71 -5.42
C TYR A 111 -15.78 13.81 -6.05
N LYS A 112 -16.10 13.64 -7.34
CA LYS A 112 -17.07 14.50 -8.01
C LYS A 112 -18.47 14.00 -7.66
N LYS A 113 -19.28 14.82 -6.98
CA LYS A 113 -20.70 14.53 -6.81
C LYS A 113 -21.38 14.65 -8.18
N ILE A 114 -21.90 13.54 -8.68
CA ILE A 114 -22.75 13.54 -9.88
C ILE A 114 -24.16 13.86 -9.37
N SER A 115 -24.65 15.06 -9.70
CA SER A 115 -26.03 15.49 -9.44
C SER A 115 -26.92 15.18 -10.62
#